data_AF-A0A942DE31-F1
#
_entry.id   AF-A0A942DE31-F1
#
_cell.length_a   1.000
_cell.length_b   1.000
_cell.length_c   1.000
_cell.angle_alpha   90.00
_cell.angle_beta   90.00
_cell.angle_gamma   90.00
#
_symmetry.space_group_name_H-M   'P 1'
#
loop_
_entity.id
_entity.type
_entity.pdbx_description
1 polymer ?
#
loop_
_entity_poly.entity_id
_entity_poly.type
_entity_poly.pdbx_seq_one_letter_code
_entity_poly.pdbx_strand_id
1 'polypeptide(L)'
;MSKSKYRSSSGNMLSMVVLVGMVLLLVCGCGFVVSILFTSHHRNQMKADDLALSLALGLNKHNWVGQMNNLVESARELVFTSRDAHEEVLADYPRLRSLSERLMNEARESAAFVERERISLGRELCKSAQHSAAVTNEQRQAQPLFSLPWLETETISVKALEVGRIRNVQSSAHLPQALPSLKDYDMRKGIANKQSELYNSCDKAALPSPDDDLLFAFCSLPAAVEKSIPSARITGNDAFEPTALIFDDGMNYSANLKSLPSAVRLTAVMNVRGTLNRTVKPGEVKIVVSAASPGSEPDFP
;
A
#
# COMPACT_ATOMS: atom_id res chain seq x y z
N MET A 1 -82.32 35.38 -22.76
CA MET A 1 -81.77 34.18 -23.45
C MET A 1 -80.27 34.33 -23.59
N SER A 2 -79.50 33.73 -22.68
CA SER A 2 -78.02 33.76 -22.67
C SER A 2 -77.49 32.53 -23.41
N LYS A 3 -76.82 32.73 -24.54
CA LYS A 3 -76.14 31.65 -25.28
C LYS A 3 -74.74 31.48 -24.71
N SER A 4 -74.58 30.53 -23.80
CA SER A 4 -73.28 30.01 -23.35
C SER A 4 -72.55 29.37 -24.54
N LYS A 5 -71.47 30.02 -25.01
CA LYS A 5 -70.49 29.42 -25.94
C LYS A 5 -69.53 28.56 -25.11
N TYR A 6 -69.86 27.29 -24.92
CA TYR A 6 -68.85 26.27 -24.61
C TYR A 6 -67.99 26.07 -25.86
N ARG A 7 -66.91 26.87 -25.98
CA ARG A 7 -65.79 26.50 -26.85
C ARG A 7 -65.18 25.23 -26.24
N SER A 8 -65.46 24.08 -26.82
CA SER A 8 -64.67 22.88 -26.55
C SER A 8 -63.24 23.20 -26.97
N SER A 9 -62.38 23.46 -26.00
CA SER A 9 -60.93 23.40 -26.18
C SER A 9 -60.58 21.93 -26.44
N SER A 10 -60.77 21.47 -27.68
CA SER A 10 -60.21 20.23 -28.18
C SER A 10 -58.69 20.41 -28.15
N GLY A 11 -58.10 20.06 -26.99
CA GLY A 11 -56.67 20.03 -26.81
C GLY A 11 -56.06 19.20 -27.93
N ASN A 12 -55.03 19.76 -28.57
CA ASN A 12 -54.37 19.17 -29.72
C ASN A 12 -53.75 17.82 -29.28
N MET A 13 -54.46 16.70 -29.46
CA MET A 13 -54.00 15.38 -28.97
C MET A 13 -52.62 15.02 -29.52
N LEU A 14 -52.28 15.53 -30.71
CA LEU A 14 -50.96 15.38 -31.31
C LEU A 14 -49.85 16.00 -30.43
N SER A 15 -50.07 17.19 -29.85
CA SER A 15 -49.05 17.83 -29.00
C SER A 15 -48.84 17.07 -27.69
N MET A 16 -49.88 16.41 -27.16
CA MET A 16 -49.76 15.59 -25.95
C MET A 16 -48.94 14.32 -26.23
N VAL A 17 -49.19 13.63 -27.34
CA VAL A 17 -48.43 12.43 -27.74
C VAL A 17 -46.96 12.76 -28.01
N VAL A 18 -46.68 13.86 -28.71
CA VAL A 18 -45.30 14.32 -28.96
C VAL A 18 -44.58 14.65 -27.65
N LEU A 19 -45.25 15.33 -26.72
CA LEU A 19 -44.66 15.67 -25.43
C LEU A 19 -44.33 14.41 -24.60
N VAL A 20 -45.24 13.44 -24.54
CA VAL A 20 -44.99 12.16 -23.87
C VAL A 20 -43.82 11.41 -24.53
N GLY A 21 -43.79 11.36 -25.87
CA GLY A 21 -42.68 10.77 -26.61
C GLY A 21 -41.33 11.43 -26.31
N MET A 22 -41.28 12.77 -26.26
CA MET A 22 -40.07 13.53 -25.92
C MET A 22 -39.63 13.27 -24.47
N VAL A 23 -40.57 13.20 -23.52
CA VAL A 23 -40.25 12.89 -22.12
C VAL A 23 -39.68 11.47 -22.00
N LEU A 24 -40.26 10.48 -22.68
CA LEU A 24 -39.74 9.11 -22.68
C LEU A 24 -38.33 9.05 -23.28
N LEU A 25 -38.09 9.73 -24.41
CA LEU A 25 -36.75 9.81 -25.02
C LEU A 25 -35.74 10.45 -24.07
N LEU A 26 -36.14 11.51 -23.35
CA LEU A 26 -35.28 12.18 -22.38
C LEU A 26 -34.94 11.27 -21.20
N VAL A 27 -35.93 10.58 -20.62
CA VAL A 27 -35.72 9.64 -19.51
C VAL A 27 -34.80 8.48 -19.93
N CYS A 28 -35.05 7.89 -21.10
CA CYS A 28 -34.18 6.85 -21.66
C CYS A 28 -32.76 7.37 -21.92
N GLY A 29 -32.63 8.59 -22.46
CA GLY A 29 -31.33 9.24 -22.68
C GLY A 29 -30.55 9.47 -21.38
N CYS A 30 -31.22 9.98 -20.35
CA CYS A 30 -30.61 10.14 -19.02
C CYS A 30 -30.17 8.79 -18.43
N GLY A 31 -31.03 7.78 -18.48
CA GLY A 31 -30.70 6.43 -18.01
C GLY A 31 -29.48 5.83 -18.73
N PHE A 32 -29.41 6.01 -20.05
CA PHE A 32 -28.29 5.55 -20.86
C PHE A 32 -26.97 6.24 -20.49
N VAL A 33 -26.99 7.58 -20.32
CA VAL A 33 -25.79 8.35 -19.90
C VAL A 33 -25.32 7.91 -18.51
N VAL A 34 -26.24 7.77 -17.56
CA VAL A 34 -25.92 7.29 -16.20
C VAL A 34 -25.31 5.88 -16.25
N SER A 35 -25.90 4.97 -17.03
CA SER A 35 -25.36 3.61 -17.21
C SER A 35 -23.94 3.59 -17.76
N ILE A 36 -23.64 4.44 -18.75
CA ILE A 36 -22.30 4.58 -19.33
C ILE A 36 -21.32 5.12 -18.31
N LEU A 37 -21.69 6.15 -17.55
CA LEU A 37 -20.84 6.72 -16.50
C LEU A 37 -20.51 5.67 -15.43
N PHE A 38 -21.50 4.88 -14.99
CA PHE A 38 -21.27 3.79 -14.04
C PHE A 38 -20.35 2.71 -14.60
N THR A 39 -20.51 2.34 -15.87
CA THR A 39 -19.65 1.34 -16.52
C THR A 39 -18.21 1.85 -16.69
N SER A 40 -18.05 3.12 -17.07
CA SER A 40 -16.74 3.78 -17.19
C SER A 40 -16.05 3.87 -15.83
N HIS A 41 -16.78 4.28 -14.79
CA HIS A 41 -16.28 4.32 -13.42
C HIS A 41 -15.87 2.93 -12.93
N HIS A 42 -16.69 1.89 -13.11
CA HIS A 42 -16.37 0.53 -12.71
C HIS A 42 -15.12 -0.01 -13.43
N ARG A 43 -15.00 0.23 -14.74
CA ARG A 43 -13.81 -0.18 -15.51
C ARG A 43 -12.54 0.53 -15.05
N ASN A 44 -12.65 1.81 -14.70
CA ASN A 44 -11.54 2.59 -14.18
C ASN A 44 -11.18 2.23 -12.74
N GLN A 45 -12.16 1.84 -11.92
CA GLN A 45 -11.93 1.26 -10.59
C GLN A 45 -11.12 -0.03 -10.71
N MET A 46 -11.52 -0.97 -11.58
CA MET A 46 -10.78 -2.22 -11.81
C MET A 46 -9.34 -1.97 -12.26
N LYS A 47 -9.11 -0.99 -13.15
CA LYS A 47 -7.75 -0.60 -13.56
C LYS A 47 -6.93 -0.02 -12.41
N ALA A 48 -7.54 0.78 -11.54
CA ALA A 48 -6.88 1.31 -10.36
C ALA A 48 -6.54 0.20 -9.36
N ASP A 49 -7.44 -0.78 -9.19
CA ASP A 49 -7.23 -1.97 -8.37
C ASP A 49 -6.07 -2.82 -8.91
N ASP A 50 -6.06 -3.12 -10.21
CA ASP A 50 -4.98 -3.86 -10.88
C ASP A 50 -3.64 -3.16 -10.74
N LEU A 51 -3.61 -1.83 -10.92
CA LEU A 51 -2.40 -1.04 -10.75
C LEU A 51 -1.91 -1.04 -9.29
N ALA A 52 -2.81 -0.84 -8.32
CA ALA A 52 -2.48 -0.88 -6.91
C ALA A 52 -1.94 -2.26 -6.50
N LEU A 53 -2.54 -3.35 -7.00
CA LEU A 53 -2.05 -4.71 -6.78
C LEU A 53 -0.68 -4.94 -7.41
N SER A 54 -0.47 -4.48 -8.64
CA SER A 54 0.83 -4.58 -9.32
C SER A 54 1.93 -3.84 -8.55
N LEU A 55 1.64 -2.62 -8.09
CA LEU A 55 2.55 -1.84 -7.24
C LEU A 55 2.83 -2.55 -5.91
N ALA A 56 1.80 -3.10 -5.26
CA ALA A 56 1.94 -3.85 -4.01
C ALA A 56 2.76 -5.15 -4.19
N LEU A 57 2.58 -5.86 -5.31
CA LEU A 57 3.41 -7.02 -5.69
C LEU A 57 4.87 -6.61 -5.88
N GLY A 58 5.12 -5.44 -6.47
CA GLY A 58 6.45 -4.88 -6.64
C GLY A 58 7.17 -4.61 -5.32
N LEU A 59 6.45 -4.28 -4.24
CA LEU A 59 7.06 -3.98 -2.93
C LEU A 59 7.75 -5.19 -2.29
N ASN A 60 7.20 -6.40 -2.45
CA ASN A 60 7.80 -7.64 -1.92
C ASN A 60 8.14 -8.62 -3.04
N LYS A 61 8.64 -8.11 -4.16
CA LYS A 61 9.11 -8.94 -5.27
C LYS A 61 10.26 -9.82 -4.77
N HIS A 62 10.27 -11.11 -5.12
CA HIS A 62 11.30 -12.07 -4.70
C HIS A 62 11.51 -12.18 -3.17
N ASN A 63 10.48 -11.90 -2.39
CA ASN A 63 10.52 -11.97 -0.92
C ASN A 63 11.56 -11.06 -0.24
N TRP A 64 11.96 -9.94 -0.86
CA TRP A 64 13.00 -9.06 -0.30
C TRP A 64 12.64 -8.49 1.10
N VAL A 65 11.38 -8.14 1.33
CA VAL A 65 10.93 -7.60 2.62
C VAL A 65 10.91 -8.71 3.67
N GLY A 66 10.52 -9.93 3.28
CA GLY A 66 10.55 -11.10 4.17
C GLY A 66 11.98 -11.46 4.58
N GLN A 67 12.88 -11.59 3.61
CA GLN A 67 14.31 -11.84 3.86
C GLN A 67 14.93 -10.76 4.74
N MET A 68 14.59 -9.48 4.52
CA MET A 68 15.12 -8.40 5.34
C MET A 68 14.59 -8.46 6.79
N ASN A 69 13.32 -8.82 7.01
CA ASN A 69 12.81 -9.05 8.36
C ASN A 69 13.61 -10.15 9.08
N ASN A 70 13.95 -11.23 8.38
CA ASN A 70 14.75 -12.32 8.93
C ASN A 70 16.19 -11.88 9.21
N LEU A 71 16.81 -11.09 8.33
CA LEU A 71 18.15 -10.52 8.59
C LEU A 71 18.17 -9.58 9.79
N VAL A 72 17.13 -8.77 9.98
CA VAL A 72 16.98 -7.89 11.15
C VAL A 72 16.83 -8.73 12.43
N GLU A 73 16.07 -9.81 12.36
CA GLU A 73 15.90 -10.77 13.45
C GLU A 73 17.23 -11.44 13.82
N SER A 74 17.92 -12.03 12.85
CA SER A 74 19.19 -12.73 13.09
C SER A 74 20.29 -11.77 13.56
N ALA A 75 20.30 -10.52 13.08
CA ALA A 75 21.21 -9.49 13.59
C ALA A 75 20.91 -9.14 15.06
N ARG A 76 19.62 -9.11 15.44
CA ARG A 76 19.19 -8.89 16.84
C ARG A 76 19.65 -10.03 17.74
N GLU A 77 19.44 -11.28 17.32
CA GLU A 77 19.90 -12.46 18.04
C GLU A 77 21.42 -12.48 18.19
N LEU A 78 22.16 -12.16 17.12
CA LEU A 78 23.62 -12.15 17.11
C LEU A 78 24.19 -11.15 18.11
N VAL A 79 23.64 -9.94 18.18
CA VAL A 79 24.09 -8.94 19.17
C VAL A 79 23.83 -9.43 20.60
N PHE A 80 22.63 -9.94 20.85
CA PHE A 80 22.25 -10.45 22.17
C PHE A 80 23.16 -11.60 22.63
N THR A 81 23.35 -12.60 21.77
CA THR A 81 24.21 -13.77 22.05
C THR A 81 25.68 -13.40 22.18
N SER A 82 26.18 -12.47 21.36
CA SER A 82 27.56 -12.00 21.46
C SER A 82 27.84 -11.27 22.75
N ARG A 83 26.85 -10.53 23.29
CA ARG A 83 26.96 -9.93 24.63
C ARG A 83 27.04 -11.00 25.71
N ASP A 84 26.10 -11.94 25.72
CA ASP A 84 26.05 -12.99 26.75
C ASP A 84 27.37 -13.79 26.76
N ALA A 85 27.91 -14.13 25.57
CA ALA A 85 29.21 -14.77 25.43
C ALA A 85 30.39 -13.88 25.90
N HIS A 86 30.34 -12.57 25.66
CA HIS A 86 31.35 -11.64 26.16
C HIS A 86 31.37 -11.56 27.69
N GLU A 87 30.19 -11.51 28.32
CA GLU A 87 30.07 -11.49 29.78
C GLU A 87 30.61 -12.78 30.43
N GLU A 88 30.31 -13.94 29.84
CA GLU A 88 30.85 -15.24 30.28
C GLU A 88 32.39 -15.29 30.16
N VAL A 89 32.94 -14.82 29.02
CA VAL A 89 34.40 -14.76 28.82
C VAL A 89 35.09 -13.81 29.81
N LEU A 90 34.46 -12.69 30.16
CA LEU A 90 35.01 -11.76 31.15
C LEU A 90 35.09 -12.38 32.55
N ALA A 91 34.14 -13.25 32.91
CA ALA A 91 34.11 -13.95 34.19
C ALA A 91 35.14 -15.09 34.24
N ASP A 92 35.15 -15.95 33.23
CA ASP A 92 35.85 -17.24 33.30
C ASP A 92 37.20 -17.24 32.57
N TYR A 93 37.36 -16.41 31.53
CA TYR A 93 38.54 -16.39 30.67
C TYR A 93 39.06 -14.97 30.39
N PRO A 94 39.54 -14.21 31.40
CA PRO A 94 39.95 -12.81 31.23
C PRO A 94 41.02 -12.57 30.15
N ARG A 95 41.82 -13.59 29.83
CA ARG A 95 42.84 -13.54 28.76
C ARG A 95 42.24 -13.40 27.35
N LEU A 96 40.98 -13.79 27.16
CA LEU A 96 40.26 -13.70 25.88
C LEU A 96 39.37 -12.45 25.77
N ARG A 97 39.50 -11.51 26.72
CA ARG A 97 38.72 -10.26 26.75
C ARG A 97 38.78 -9.48 25.44
N SER A 98 39.97 -9.26 24.90
CA SER A 98 40.12 -8.47 23.66
C SER A 98 39.49 -9.14 22.45
N LEU A 99 39.50 -10.48 22.38
CA LEU A 99 38.86 -11.23 21.31
C LEU A 99 37.33 -11.16 21.42
N SER A 100 36.78 -11.41 22.61
CA SER A 100 35.33 -11.36 22.82
C SER A 100 34.76 -9.94 22.63
N GLU A 101 35.48 -8.90 23.06
CA GLU A 101 35.10 -7.51 22.79
C GLU A 101 35.09 -7.20 21.30
N ARG A 102 36.07 -7.72 20.54
CA ARG A 102 36.09 -7.58 19.07
C ARG A 102 34.88 -8.25 18.41
N LEU A 103 34.53 -9.46 18.83
CA LEU A 103 33.37 -10.19 18.30
C LEU A 103 32.05 -9.48 18.64
N MET A 104 31.92 -8.94 19.86
CA MET A 104 30.76 -8.15 20.25
C MET A 104 30.62 -6.88 19.39
N ASN A 105 31.73 -6.17 19.15
CA ASN A 105 31.73 -4.99 18.28
C ASN A 105 31.39 -5.34 16.83
N GLU A 106 31.91 -6.46 16.32
CA GLU A 106 31.57 -6.95 14.98
C GLU A 106 30.08 -7.29 14.83
N ALA A 107 29.45 -7.87 15.86
CA ALA A 107 28.01 -8.10 15.88
C ALA A 107 27.21 -6.77 15.83
N ARG A 108 27.63 -5.76 16.60
CA ARG A 108 27.00 -4.42 16.59
C ARG A 108 27.19 -3.70 15.25
N GLU A 109 28.37 -3.81 14.64
CA GLU A 109 28.65 -3.29 13.30
C GLU A 109 27.81 -3.99 12.21
N SER A 110 27.63 -5.31 12.33
CA SER A 110 26.76 -6.10 11.46
C SER A 110 25.30 -5.64 11.54
N ALA A 111 24.78 -5.41 12.75
CA ALA A 111 23.44 -4.86 12.93
C ALA A 111 23.29 -3.47 12.28
N ALA A 112 24.28 -2.60 12.42
CA ALA A 112 24.30 -1.30 11.75
C ALA A 112 24.37 -1.42 10.22
N PHE A 113 25.07 -2.44 9.70
CA PHE A 113 25.10 -2.74 8.27
C PHE A 113 23.73 -3.18 7.74
N VAL A 114 23.05 -4.11 8.43
CA VAL A 114 21.71 -4.57 8.06
C VAL A 114 20.71 -3.40 8.02
N GLU A 115 20.78 -2.49 9.00
CA GLU A 115 19.92 -1.29 9.01
C GLU A 115 20.18 -0.38 7.81
N ARG A 116 21.44 -0.18 7.40
CA ARG A 116 21.77 0.59 6.19
C ARG A 116 21.20 -0.06 4.93
N GLU A 117 21.33 -1.38 4.80
CA GLU A 117 20.79 -2.12 3.66
C GLU A 117 19.26 -2.10 3.64
N ARG A 118 18.61 -2.18 4.80
CA ARG A 118 17.15 -2.01 4.93
C ARG A 118 16.70 -0.63 4.44
N ILE A 119 17.39 0.43 4.85
CA ILE A 119 17.08 1.80 4.37
C ILE A 119 17.32 1.90 2.85
N SER A 120 18.41 1.32 2.35
CA SER A 120 18.73 1.29 0.91
C SER A 120 17.63 0.59 0.10
N LEU A 121 17.22 -0.60 0.53
CA LEU A 121 16.13 -1.37 -0.07
C LEU A 121 14.83 -0.56 -0.09
N GLY A 122 14.47 0.10 1.01
CA GLY A 122 13.27 0.94 1.08
C GLY A 122 13.27 2.05 0.03
N ARG A 123 14.42 2.68 -0.24
CA ARG A 123 14.54 3.71 -1.30
C ARG A 123 14.36 3.11 -2.69
N GLU A 124 14.94 1.95 -2.97
CA GLU A 124 14.81 1.29 -4.27
C GLU A 124 13.38 0.81 -4.53
N LEU A 125 12.69 0.29 -3.52
CA LEU A 125 11.25 -0.04 -3.60
C LEU A 125 10.41 1.19 -3.94
N CYS A 126 10.66 2.34 -3.29
CA CYS A 126 9.97 3.58 -3.59
C CYS A 126 10.22 4.06 -5.02
N LYS A 127 11.48 4.02 -5.49
CA LYS A 127 11.83 4.38 -6.86
C LYS A 127 11.14 3.49 -7.89
N SER A 128 11.09 2.18 -7.64
CA SER A 128 10.41 1.22 -8.52
C SER A 128 8.91 1.50 -8.61
N ALA A 129 8.27 1.80 -7.47
CA ALA A 129 6.86 2.16 -7.41
C ALA A 129 6.57 3.50 -8.12
N GLN A 130 7.42 4.52 -7.90
CA GLN A 130 7.36 5.81 -8.62
C GLN A 130 7.46 5.62 -10.14
N HIS A 131 8.44 4.82 -10.58
CA HIS A 131 8.65 4.55 -12.00
C HIS A 131 7.42 3.88 -12.62
N SER A 132 6.84 2.90 -11.93
CA SER A 132 5.62 2.21 -12.39
C SER A 132 4.41 3.15 -12.47
N ALA A 133 4.27 4.08 -11.52
CA ALA A 133 3.23 5.11 -11.56
C ALA A 133 3.44 6.10 -12.73
N ALA A 134 4.68 6.56 -12.95
CA ALA A 134 5.03 7.45 -14.05
C ALA A 134 4.78 6.80 -15.42
N VAL A 135 5.23 5.56 -15.61
CA VAL A 135 5.00 4.79 -16.85
C VAL A 135 3.51 4.61 -17.11
N THR A 136 2.70 4.38 -16.09
CA THR A 136 1.23 4.31 -16.24
C THR A 136 0.65 5.63 -16.75
N ASN A 137 1.13 6.75 -16.22
CA ASN A 137 0.71 8.09 -16.68
C ASN A 137 1.17 8.40 -18.10
N GLU A 138 2.36 7.95 -18.52
CA GLU A 138 2.87 8.11 -19.88
C GLU A 138 2.13 7.22 -20.90
N GLN A 139 1.80 5.99 -20.50
CA GLN A 139 1.02 5.04 -21.30
C GLN A 139 -0.46 5.44 -21.44
N ARG A 140 -0.89 6.51 -20.78
CA ARG A 140 -2.13 7.21 -21.06
C ARG A 140 -2.05 7.83 -22.46
N GLN A 141 -2.10 7.01 -23.49
CA GLN A 141 -2.43 7.48 -24.83
C GLN A 141 -3.76 8.20 -24.71
N ALA A 142 -3.88 9.37 -25.33
CA ALA A 142 -5.05 10.26 -25.30
C ALA A 142 -6.29 9.67 -25.99
N GLN A 143 -6.45 8.34 -25.96
CA GLN A 143 -7.60 7.65 -26.47
C GLN A 143 -8.69 7.69 -25.40
N PRO A 144 -9.85 8.31 -25.68
CA PRO A 144 -10.97 8.29 -24.77
C PRO A 144 -11.40 6.84 -24.54
N LEU A 145 -11.60 6.46 -23.28
CA LEU A 145 -12.13 5.14 -22.93
C LEU A 145 -13.54 4.96 -23.51
N PHE A 146 -14.27 6.06 -23.58
CA PHE A 146 -15.57 6.20 -24.20
C PHE A 146 -15.71 7.61 -24.76
N SER A 147 -16.20 7.73 -26.00
CA SER A 147 -16.47 9.00 -26.66
C SER A 147 -17.90 8.98 -27.20
N LEU A 148 -18.74 9.83 -26.63
CA LEU A 148 -20.01 10.26 -27.20
C LEU A 148 -19.85 11.65 -27.79
N PRO A 149 -20.72 12.04 -28.74
CA PRO A 149 -20.68 13.37 -29.34
C PRO A 149 -20.79 14.53 -28.33
N TRP A 150 -21.29 14.28 -27.11
CA TRP A 150 -21.43 15.25 -26.01
C TRP A 150 -20.60 14.93 -24.75
N LEU A 151 -19.94 13.76 -24.66
CA LEU A 151 -19.30 13.28 -23.43
C LEU A 151 -18.08 12.39 -23.74
N GLU A 152 -16.92 12.74 -23.20
CA GLU A 152 -15.71 11.95 -23.26
C GLU A 152 -15.25 11.58 -21.85
N THR A 153 -14.92 10.31 -21.64
CA THR A 153 -14.28 9.84 -20.40
C THR A 153 -12.87 9.38 -20.70
N GLU A 154 -11.91 9.92 -19.97
CA GLU A 154 -10.50 9.56 -20.11
C GLU A 154 -10.15 8.33 -19.25
N THR A 155 -9.05 7.68 -19.59
CA THR A 155 -8.44 6.67 -18.72
C THR A 155 -7.89 7.33 -17.45
N ILE A 156 -7.81 6.55 -16.37
CA ILE A 156 -7.28 7.03 -15.09
C ILE A 156 -5.84 7.53 -15.25
N SER A 157 -5.49 8.58 -14.51
CA SER A 157 -4.11 8.94 -14.21
C SER A 157 -3.85 8.84 -12.72
N VAL A 158 -2.66 8.36 -12.38
CA VAL A 158 -2.13 8.39 -11.02
C VAL A 158 -1.89 9.85 -10.64
N LYS A 159 -2.63 10.33 -9.64
CA LYS A 159 -2.45 11.66 -9.07
C LYS A 159 -1.51 11.60 -7.87
N ALA A 160 -1.71 10.66 -6.96
CA ALA A 160 -0.81 10.48 -5.83
C ALA A 160 -0.55 9.00 -5.54
N LEU A 161 0.66 8.69 -5.06
CA LEU A 161 1.05 7.38 -4.56
C LEU A 161 1.70 7.52 -3.19
N GLU A 162 1.09 6.89 -2.20
CA GLU A 162 1.61 6.75 -0.85
C GLU A 162 2.11 5.32 -0.64
N VAL A 163 3.19 5.17 0.11
CA VAL A 163 3.66 3.89 0.62
C VAL A 163 3.48 3.84 2.12
N GLY A 164 3.22 2.65 2.64
CA GLY A 164 2.87 2.49 4.04
C GLY A 164 2.86 1.04 4.47
N ARG A 165 2.08 0.78 5.52
CA ARG A 165 1.88 -0.54 6.10
C ARG A 165 0.40 -0.78 6.39
N ILE A 166 0.06 -2.04 6.67
CA ILE A 166 -1.28 -2.41 7.13
C ILE A 166 -1.29 -2.48 8.66
N ARG A 167 -2.24 -1.78 9.28
CA ARG A 167 -2.41 -1.78 10.73
C ARG A 167 -2.67 -3.19 11.25
N ASN A 168 -2.12 -3.49 12.43
CA ASN A 168 -2.32 -4.76 13.14
C ASN A 168 -1.86 -6.00 12.37
N VAL A 169 -0.99 -5.85 11.38
CA VAL A 169 -0.31 -6.96 10.72
C VAL A 169 1.07 -7.12 11.34
N GLN A 170 1.37 -8.35 11.75
CA GLN A 170 2.64 -8.74 12.34
C GLN A 170 3.74 -8.79 11.28
N SER A 171 4.98 -8.88 11.74
CA SER A 171 6.12 -9.20 10.89
C SER A 171 6.14 -10.69 10.56
N SER A 172 6.88 -11.03 9.52
CA SER A 172 7.15 -12.41 9.14
C SER A 172 8.23 -13.06 9.98
N ALA A 173 9.00 -12.26 10.73
CA ALA A 173 10.06 -12.74 11.59
C ALA A 173 9.51 -13.51 12.80
N HIS A 174 10.06 -14.69 13.03
CA HIS A 174 9.75 -15.55 14.17
C HIS A 174 10.57 -15.15 15.40
N LEU A 175 10.01 -15.39 16.58
CA LEU A 175 10.76 -15.25 17.82
C LEU A 175 11.87 -16.31 17.95
N PRO A 176 13.01 -15.96 18.59
CA PRO A 176 14.09 -16.90 18.90
C PRO A 176 13.58 -18.10 19.67
N GLN A 177 13.77 -19.31 19.15
CA GLN A 177 13.49 -20.53 19.93
C GLN A 177 14.64 -20.89 20.87
N ALA A 178 15.88 -20.57 20.47
CA ALA A 178 17.09 -20.91 21.23
C ALA A 178 17.42 -19.92 22.36
N LEU A 179 16.78 -18.74 22.39
CA LEU A 179 17.08 -17.65 23.33
C LEU A 179 15.85 -17.31 24.19
N PRO A 180 15.52 -18.14 25.20
CA PRO A 180 14.31 -17.94 26.01
C PRO A 180 14.32 -16.60 26.78
N SER A 181 15.49 -16.13 27.21
CA SER A 181 15.65 -14.84 27.91
C SER A 181 15.26 -13.64 27.02
N LEU A 182 15.68 -13.65 25.76
CA LEU A 182 15.31 -12.64 24.77
C LEU A 182 13.83 -12.73 24.40
N LYS A 183 13.32 -13.95 24.15
CA LYS A 183 11.91 -14.22 23.88
C LYS A 183 11.00 -13.65 24.98
N ASP A 184 11.32 -13.93 26.24
CA ASP A 184 10.56 -13.44 27.40
C ASP A 184 10.62 -11.92 27.55
N TYR A 185 11.77 -11.32 27.23
CA TYR A 185 11.91 -9.86 27.20
C TYR A 185 11.00 -9.23 26.13
N ASP A 186 11.06 -9.74 24.89
CA ASP A 186 10.30 -9.20 23.76
C ASP A 186 8.78 -9.37 23.95
N MET A 187 8.34 -10.49 24.54
CA MET A 187 6.94 -10.69 24.91
C MET A 187 6.48 -9.74 26.03
N ARG A 188 7.32 -9.44 27.02
CA ARG A 188 6.98 -8.50 28.11
C ARG A 188 6.93 -7.06 27.64
N LYS A 189 7.79 -6.68 26.69
CA LYS A 189 7.81 -5.34 26.09
C LYS A 189 6.74 -5.13 25.02
N GLY A 190 5.99 -6.18 24.64
CA GLY A 190 4.99 -6.12 23.57
C GLY A 190 5.61 -5.97 22.17
N ILE A 191 6.90 -6.25 22.04
CA ILE A 191 7.62 -6.26 20.76
C ILE A 191 7.16 -7.44 19.92
N ALA A 192 6.81 -8.55 20.55
CA ALA A 192 6.28 -9.73 19.88
C ALA A 192 4.92 -10.16 20.44
N ASN A 193 4.18 -10.91 19.62
CA ASN A 193 2.88 -11.42 19.98
C ASN A 193 2.99 -12.81 20.62
N LYS A 194 2.33 -12.99 21.77
CA LYS A 194 2.39 -14.25 22.55
C LYS A 194 1.69 -15.43 21.87
N GLN A 195 0.69 -15.18 21.04
CA GLN A 195 -0.13 -16.23 20.43
C GLN A 195 0.50 -16.77 19.15
N SER A 196 1.01 -15.88 18.29
CA SER A 196 1.62 -16.27 17.02
C SER A 196 3.12 -16.50 17.10
N GLU A 197 3.78 -16.06 18.19
CA GLU A 197 5.24 -16.06 18.33
C GLU A 197 5.97 -15.31 17.20
N LEU A 198 5.30 -14.31 16.61
CA LEU A 198 5.85 -13.41 15.60
C LEU A 198 6.12 -12.04 16.19
N TYR A 199 7.11 -11.34 15.65
CA TYR A 199 7.33 -9.93 15.97
C TYR A 199 6.16 -9.07 15.51
N ASN A 200 5.79 -8.07 16.31
CA ASN A 200 4.85 -7.04 15.87
C ASN A 200 5.57 -6.07 14.92
N SER A 201 4.83 -5.44 14.00
CA SER A 201 5.39 -4.37 13.19
C SER A 201 5.75 -3.18 14.08
N CYS A 202 7.05 -2.88 14.17
CA CYS A 202 7.56 -1.83 15.04
C CYS A 202 8.84 -1.24 14.47
N ASP A 203 9.00 0.08 14.63
CA ASP A 203 10.16 0.80 14.09
C ASP A 203 11.32 0.84 15.11
N LYS A 204 11.11 0.30 16.32
CA LYS A 204 11.97 0.48 17.50
C LYS A 204 11.91 -0.73 18.45
N ALA A 205 12.30 -1.91 17.99
CA ALA A 205 12.55 -3.03 18.89
C ALA A 205 13.95 -2.86 19.52
N ALA A 206 14.04 -2.21 20.68
CA ALA A 206 15.30 -2.08 21.42
C ALA A 206 15.67 -3.40 22.13
N LEU A 207 16.96 -3.70 22.22
CA LEU A 207 17.46 -4.80 23.06
C LEU A 207 17.43 -4.40 24.55
N PRO A 208 17.58 -5.35 25.49
CA PRO A 208 17.86 -5.01 26.88
C PRO A 208 19.18 -4.24 27.00
N SER A 209 19.29 -3.35 27.98
CA SER A 209 20.56 -2.68 28.29
C SER A 209 21.69 -3.69 28.50
N PRO A 210 22.93 -3.38 28.09
CA PRO A 210 23.40 -2.07 27.59
C PRO A 210 23.18 -1.78 26.09
N ASP A 211 22.58 -2.70 25.31
CA ASP A 211 22.43 -2.55 23.84
C ASP A 211 21.10 -1.89 23.43
N ASP A 212 20.46 -1.15 24.33
CA ASP A 212 19.20 -0.45 24.06
C ASP A 212 19.36 0.74 23.10
N ASP A 213 20.60 1.08 22.77
CA ASP A 213 20.95 2.07 21.75
C ASP A 213 20.72 1.58 20.32
N LEU A 214 20.71 0.26 20.10
CA LEU A 214 20.43 -0.36 18.81
C LEU A 214 18.92 -0.51 18.59
N LEU A 215 18.45 -0.05 17.43
CA LEU A 215 17.04 -0.10 17.05
C LEU A 215 16.87 -1.09 15.89
N PHE A 216 16.02 -2.09 16.10
CA PHE A 216 15.65 -3.06 15.09
C PHE A 216 14.24 -2.75 14.60
N ALA A 217 14.07 -2.60 13.28
CA ALA A 217 12.79 -2.23 12.68
C ALA A 217 12.18 -3.41 11.92
N PHE A 218 11.06 -3.93 12.43
CA PHE A 218 10.32 -5.04 11.84
C PHE A 218 9.16 -4.52 10.98
N CYS A 219 9.11 -5.00 9.74
CA CYS A 219 8.13 -4.53 8.77
C CYS A 219 6.85 -5.36 8.85
N SER A 220 5.71 -4.72 8.63
CA SER A 220 4.38 -5.34 8.63
C SER A 220 4.20 -6.25 7.42
N LEU A 221 4.52 -7.53 7.55
CA LEU A 221 4.45 -8.49 6.45
C LEU A 221 3.93 -9.82 7.01
N PRO A 222 2.77 -10.32 6.58
CA PRO A 222 2.22 -11.53 7.15
C PRO A 222 3.11 -12.74 6.82
N ALA A 223 3.36 -13.59 7.81
CA ALA A 223 4.04 -14.87 7.62
C ALA A 223 3.19 -15.85 6.80
N ALA A 224 3.84 -16.85 6.19
CA ALA A 224 3.13 -17.96 5.56
C ALA A 224 2.44 -18.83 6.63
N VAL A 225 1.21 -19.27 6.34
CA VAL A 225 0.43 -20.16 7.22
C VAL A 225 0.21 -21.46 6.47
N GLU A 226 0.62 -22.59 7.04
CA GLU A 226 0.44 -23.92 6.44
C GLU A 226 0.97 -24.02 4.99
N LYS A 227 2.13 -23.38 4.71
CA LYS A 227 2.73 -23.27 3.36
C LYS A 227 1.93 -22.43 2.35
N SER A 228 0.87 -21.76 2.79
CA SER A 228 0.16 -20.77 2.00
C SER A 228 0.73 -19.38 2.25
N ILE A 229 1.20 -18.73 1.19
CA ILE A 229 1.66 -17.35 1.22
C ILE A 229 0.44 -16.45 1.00
N PRO A 230 0.14 -15.51 1.93
CA PRO A 230 -0.90 -14.53 1.71
C PRO A 230 -0.68 -13.77 0.40
N SER A 231 -1.64 -13.79 -0.51
CA SER A 231 -1.53 -13.07 -1.78
C SER A 231 -1.59 -11.56 -1.56
N ALA A 232 -1.07 -10.82 -2.55
CA ALA A 232 -1.38 -9.40 -2.66
C ALA A 232 -2.89 -9.21 -2.75
N ARG A 233 -3.41 -8.18 -2.07
CA ARG A 233 -4.86 -7.96 -1.98
C ARG A 233 -5.20 -6.50 -1.83
N ILE A 234 -6.36 -6.12 -2.34
CA ILE A 234 -6.99 -4.83 -2.03
C ILE A 234 -7.40 -4.86 -0.55
N THR A 235 -7.21 -3.73 0.11
CA THR A 235 -7.44 -3.55 1.54
C THR A 235 -8.27 -2.29 1.78
N GLY A 236 -8.99 -2.27 2.89
CA GLY A 236 -9.69 -1.08 3.33
C GLY A 236 -8.73 0.10 3.48
N ASN A 237 -9.18 1.28 3.06
CA ASN A 237 -8.40 2.51 3.20
C ASN A 237 -8.14 2.87 4.68
N ASP A 238 -9.01 2.40 5.59
CA ASP A 238 -8.92 2.54 7.05
C ASP A 238 -7.83 1.67 7.69
N ALA A 239 -7.53 0.53 7.08
CA ALA A 239 -6.46 -0.37 7.52
C ALA A 239 -5.06 0.10 7.08
N PHE A 240 -4.96 0.98 6.09
CA PHE A 240 -3.69 1.50 5.60
C PHE A 240 -3.16 2.66 6.46
N GLU A 241 -1.91 2.52 6.90
CA GLU A 241 -1.16 3.56 7.59
C GLU A 241 -0.10 4.15 6.65
N PRO A 242 -0.25 5.41 6.21
CA PRO A 242 0.72 6.05 5.34
C PRO A 242 2.04 6.28 6.09
N THR A 243 3.15 5.94 5.45
CA THR A 243 4.51 6.26 5.93
C THR A 243 5.11 7.42 5.14
N ALA A 244 4.93 7.42 3.82
CA ALA A 244 5.46 8.48 2.96
C ALA A 244 4.63 8.65 1.68
N LEU A 245 4.51 9.91 1.23
CA LEU A 245 4.06 10.26 -0.11
C LEU A 245 5.28 10.18 -1.05
N ILE A 246 5.21 9.34 -2.08
CA ILE A 246 6.33 9.12 -3.01
C ILE A 246 6.06 9.71 -4.40
N PHE A 247 4.80 9.92 -4.77
CA PHE A 247 4.43 10.52 -6.05
C PHE A 247 3.25 11.46 -5.83
N ASP A 248 3.31 12.66 -6.39
CA ASP A 248 2.17 13.59 -6.42
C ASP A 248 2.22 14.44 -7.70
N ASP A 249 1.15 14.39 -8.47
CA ASP A 249 0.90 15.15 -9.69
C ASP A 249 2.08 15.15 -10.69
N GLY A 250 2.65 13.97 -10.95
CA GLY A 250 3.80 13.82 -11.86
C GLY A 250 5.17 14.07 -11.23
N MET A 251 5.21 14.50 -9.97
CA MET A 251 6.45 14.77 -9.24
C MET A 251 6.82 13.60 -8.32
N ASN A 252 8.09 13.19 -8.37
CA ASN A 252 8.66 12.16 -7.49
C ASN A 252 9.22 12.80 -6.21
N TYR A 253 8.90 12.20 -5.05
CA TYR A 253 9.39 12.63 -3.74
C TYR A 253 10.31 11.59 -3.11
N SER A 254 11.41 12.04 -2.50
CA SER A 254 12.26 11.13 -1.73
C SER A 254 11.58 10.81 -0.39
N ALA A 255 11.42 9.53 -0.09
CA ALA A 255 10.88 9.08 1.19
C ALA A 255 12.00 8.77 2.19
N ASN A 256 11.88 9.33 3.40
CA ASN A 256 12.66 8.89 4.55
C ASN A 256 11.83 7.87 5.34
N LEU A 257 12.05 6.59 5.06
CA LEU A 257 11.26 5.48 5.59
C LEU A 257 11.82 4.97 6.91
N LYS A 258 10.99 4.95 7.96
CA LYS A 258 11.33 4.31 9.24
C LYS A 258 11.30 2.79 9.15
N SER A 259 10.32 2.22 8.42
CA SER A 259 10.17 0.79 8.15
C SER A 259 10.10 0.56 6.64
N LEU A 260 10.37 -0.66 6.16
CA LEU A 260 10.08 -0.98 4.76
C LEU A 260 8.57 -0.91 4.52
N PRO A 261 8.14 -0.41 3.35
CA PRO A 261 6.74 -0.39 2.98
C PRO A 261 6.28 -1.80 2.61
N SER A 262 5.06 -2.15 3.02
CA SER A 262 4.39 -3.40 2.67
C SER A 262 3.00 -3.17 2.08
N ALA A 263 2.63 -1.91 1.89
CA ALA A 263 1.38 -1.53 1.26
C ALA A 263 1.55 -0.24 0.47
N VAL A 264 0.64 -0.03 -0.47
CA VAL A 264 0.49 1.21 -1.23
C VAL A 264 -0.92 1.76 -1.10
N ARG A 265 -1.05 3.08 -1.18
CA ARG A 265 -2.33 3.74 -1.45
C ARG A 265 -2.19 4.58 -2.71
N LEU A 266 -2.96 4.21 -3.71
CA LEU A 266 -3.06 4.87 -4.99
C LEU A 266 -4.25 5.84 -4.97
N THR A 267 -4.00 7.10 -5.29
CA THR A 267 -5.04 8.06 -5.66
C THR A 267 -4.97 8.26 -7.17
N ALA A 268 -5.99 7.79 -7.87
CA ALA A 268 -6.16 7.99 -9.30
C ALA A 268 -7.31 8.96 -9.58
N VAL A 269 -7.25 9.64 -10.72
CA VAL A 269 -8.30 10.55 -11.18
C VAL A 269 -8.73 10.18 -12.59
N MET A 270 -10.04 10.13 -12.78
CA MET A 270 -10.69 10.05 -14.09
C MET A 270 -11.24 11.43 -14.45
N ASN A 271 -10.85 11.96 -15.61
CA ASN A 271 -11.42 13.18 -16.15
C ASN A 271 -12.64 12.86 -17.00
N VAL A 272 -13.71 13.63 -16.79
CA VAL A 272 -14.94 13.59 -17.58
C VAL A 272 -15.12 14.94 -18.26
N ARG A 273 -15.13 14.95 -19.60
CA ARG A 273 -15.23 16.18 -20.38
C ARG A 273 -16.52 16.21 -21.19
N GLY A 274 -17.25 17.32 -21.11
CA GLY A 274 -18.33 17.62 -22.04
C GLY A 274 -17.76 18.19 -23.34
N THR A 275 -18.06 17.59 -24.48
CA THR A 275 -17.51 18.02 -25.79
C THR A 275 -18.24 19.24 -26.37
N LEU A 276 -19.48 19.52 -25.94
CA LEU A 276 -20.28 20.67 -26.38
C LEU A 276 -19.76 22.03 -25.91
N ASN A 277 -19.01 22.06 -24.79
CA ASN A 277 -18.38 23.28 -24.28
C ASN A 277 -16.95 22.96 -23.84
N ARG A 278 -16.02 23.03 -24.80
CA ARG A 278 -14.58 22.79 -24.56
C ARG A 278 -13.95 23.73 -23.53
N THR A 279 -14.63 24.82 -23.18
CA THR A 279 -14.24 25.84 -22.19
C THR A 279 -14.57 25.47 -20.75
N VAL A 280 -15.43 24.48 -20.50
CA VAL A 280 -15.76 24.03 -19.15
C VAL A 280 -14.68 23.06 -18.67
N LYS A 281 -14.15 23.32 -17.46
CA LYS A 281 -13.15 22.44 -16.82
C LYS A 281 -13.72 21.02 -16.73
N PRO A 282 -12.93 19.98 -17.07
CA PRO A 282 -13.38 18.61 -16.91
C PRO A 282 -13.73 18.33 -15.45
N GLY A 283 -14.77 17.53 -15.22
CA GLY A 283 -15.07 17.01 -13.90
C GLY A 283 -14.04 15.95 -13.53
N GLU A 284 -13.52 16.01 -12.31
CA GLU A 284 -12.58 15.01 -11.78
C GLU A 284 -13.33 14.02 -10.87
N VAL A 285 -13.22 12.74 -11.19
CA VAL A 285 -13.68 11.65 -10.31
C VAL A 285 -12.46 11.01 -9.66
N LYS A 286 -12.34 11.16 -8.34
CA LYS A 286 -11.26 10.60 -7.54
C LYS A 286 -11.55 9.13 -7.21
N ILE A 287 -10.57 8.27 -7.45
CA ILE A 287 -10.56 6.85 -7.08
C ILE A 287 -9.40 6.66 -6.11
N VAL A 288 -9.67 6.06 -4.94
CA VAL A 288 -8.65 5.79 -3.92
C VAL A 288 -8.64 4.31 -3.59
N VAL A 289 -7.51 3.68 -3.79
CA VAL A 289 -7.32 2.23 -3.61
C VAL A 289 -6.11 1.98 -2.75
N SER A 290 -6.27 1.14 -1.73
CA SER A 290 -5.15 0.62 -0.94
C SER A 290 -4.93 -0.85 -1.27
N ALA A 291 -3.66 -1.26 -1.40
CA ALA A 291 -3.27 -2.64 -1.65
C ALA A 291 -2.11 -3.06 -0.76
N ALA A 292 -2.15 -4.29 -0.26
CA ALA A 292 -1.11 -4.91 0.55
C ALA A 292 -0.25 -5.83 -0.30
N SER A 293 1.06 -5.86 -0.03
CA SER A 293 2.02 -6.75 -0.67
C SER A 293 1.71 -8.20 -0.32
N PRO A 294 2.22 -9.18 -1.11
CA PRO A 294 2.16 -10.57 -0.71
C PRO A 294 2.96 -10.76 0.59
N GLY A 295 2.60 -11.80 1.35
CA GLY A 295 3.30 -12.19 2.57
C GLY A 295 4.73 -12.68 2.32
N SER A 296 5.41 -13.06 3.40
CA SER A 296 6.73 -13.66 3.29
C SER A 296 6.63 -15.11 2.80
N GLU A 297 7.56 -15.50 1.94
CA GLU A 297 7.80 -16.92 1.68
C GLU A 297 8.40 -17.55 2.95
N PRO A 298 8.08 -18.83 3.25
CA PRO A 298 8.73 -19.54 4.34
C PRO A 298 10.22 -19.69 4.03
N ASP A 299 11.07 -19.52 5.04
CA ASP A 299 12.48 -19.87 4.90
C ASP A 299 12.55 -21.38 4.62
N PHE A 300 13.20 -21.73 3.50
CA PHE A 300 13.46 -23.13 3.20
C PHE A 300 14.41 -23.67 4.29
N PRO A 301 14.07 -24.79 4.95
CA PRO A 301 15.01 -25.47 5.85
C PRO A 301 16.20 -26.05 5.09
#